data_AF-A0A976J6Z9-F1
#
_entry.id   AF-A0A976J6Z9-F1
#
_cell.length_a   1.000
_cell.length_b   1.000
_cell.length_c   1.000
_cell.angle_alpha   90.00
_cell.angle_beta   90.00
_cell.angle_gamma   90.00
#
_symmetry.space_group_name_H-M   'P 1'
#
loop_
_entity.id
_entity.type
_entity.pdbx_description
1 polymer ?
#
loop_
_entity_poly.entity_id
_entity_poly.type
_entity_poly.pdbx_seq_one_letter_code
_entity_poly.pdbx_strand_id
1 'polypeptide(L)'
;MTRKTGWAPEGEDISAAAEELSTDDSDRSTIELLKLLIADGRDYAETEMERQKLRARIIGGAARDAAILGAVALFLLMGGLVALLIGGIWALAPHIGPIAATCLVLALCFGTVLLLALVARARVKTALRHITAGRETGS
;
A
#
# COMPACT_ATOMS: atom_id res chain seq x y z
N MET A 1 72.40 28.19 23.54
CA MET A 1 71.62 28.66 24.71
C MET A 1 70.53 27.63 25.00
N THR A 2 70.66 26.94 26.13
CA THR A 2 69.72 25.94 26.65
C THR A 2 68.69 26.60 27.56
N ARG A 3 67.40 26.31 27.39
CA ARG A 3 66.40 26.53 28.45
C ARG A 3 65.71 25.23 28.81
N LYS A 4 66.06 24.75 30.00
CA LYS A 4 65.34 23.76 30.79
C LYS A 4 64.30 24.54 31.61
N THR A 5 63.02 24.22 31.45
CA THR A 5 61.95 24.48 32.43
C THR A 5 61.02 23.27 32.28
N GLY A 6 60.99 22.29 33.19
CA GLY A 6 60.96 22.45 34.64
C GLY A 6 59.52 22.63 35.11
N TRP A 7 58.61 21.76 34.64
CA TRP A 7 57.28 21.53 35.23
C TRP A 7 56.72 20.20 34.71
N ALA A 8 56.61 19.21 35.58
CA ALA A 8 55.82 18.00 35.38
C ALA A 8 54.85 17.95 36.57
N PRO A 9 53.52 17.97 36.36
CA PRO A 9 52.60 17.72 37.46
C PRO A 9 52.82 16.28 37.93
N GLU A 10 53.16 16.11 39.21
CA GLU A 10 53.25 14.79 39.84
C GLU A 10 51.89 14.08 39.64
N GLY A 11 51.97 12.88 39.09
CA GLY A 11 50.84 12.14 38.54
C GLY A 11 50.19 11.20 39.55
N GLU A 12 50.10 11.53 40.84
CA GLU A 12 49.56 10.59 41.83
C GLU A 12 48.27 11.03 42.53
N ASP A 13 47.83 12.28 42.38
CA ASP A 13 46.72 12.82 43.18
C ASP A 13 45.52 13.33 42.36
N ILE A 14 45.65 13.40 41.02
CA ILE A 14 44.52 13.72 40.13
C ILE A 14 43.74 12.50 39.65
N SER A 15 44.33 11.29 39.68
CA SER A 15 43.66 10.07 39.19
C SER A 15 42.63 9.53 40.19
N ALA A 16 42.93 9.56 41.50
CA ALA A 16 42.05 9.04 42.53
C ALA A 16 40.82 9.94 42.79
N ALA A 17 40.97 11.27 42.69
CA ALA A 17 39.86 12.21 42.80
C ALA A 17 38.99 12.25 41.53
N ALA A 18 39.58 11.99 40.36
CA ALA A 18 38.84 11.85 39.11
C ALA A 18 38.05 10.53 39.07
N GLU A 19 38.57 9.44 39.65
CA GLU A 19 37.84 8.16 39.74
C GLU A 19 36.59 8.26 40.64
N GLU A 20 36.65 8.93 41.80
CA GLU A 20 35.49 9.05 42.71
C GLU A 20 34.39 10.02 42.23
N LEU A 21 34.72 11.05 41.44
CA LEU A 21 33.73 11.95 40.83
C LEU A 21 33.16 11.42 39.49
N SER A 22 33.84 10.46 38.86
CA SER A 22 33.48 10.01 37.50
C SER A 22 32.28 9.07 37.47
N THR A 23 32.01 8.32 38.53
CA THR A 23 30.99 7.25 38.51
C THR A 23 29.56 7.76 38.69
N ASP A 24 29.33 8.84 39.46
CA ASP A 24 28.00 9.44 39.64
C ASP A 24 27.61 10.35 38.45
N ASP A 25 28.58 11.06 37.86
CA ASP A 25 28.36 11.95 36.71
C ASP A 25 28.16 11.15 35.41
N SER A 26 28.84 10.01 35.25
CA SER A 26 28.64 9.10 34.11
C SER A 26 27.28 8.41 34.12
N ASP A 27 26.79 8.02 35.30
CA ASP A 27 25.46 7.39 35.44
C ASP A 27 24.35 8.42 35.18
N ARG A 28 24.55 9.67 35.60
CA ARG A 28 23.62 10.76 35.28
C ARG A 28 23.62 11.09 33.78
N SER A 29 24.80 11.14 33.17
CA SER A 29 24.98 11.36 31.74
C SER A 29 24.36 10.24 30.88
N THR A 30 24.56 8.98 31.25
CA THR A 30 23.99 7.83 30.51
C THR A 30 22.47 7.79 30.63
N ILE A 31 21.91 8.13 31.79
CA ILE A 31 20.45 8.26 31.97
C ILE A 31 19.90 9.41 31.11
N GLU A 32 20.61 10.54 30.99
CA GLU A 32 20.21 11.64 30.12
C GLU A 32 20.29 11.28 28.63
N LEU A 33 21.34 10.56 28.21
CA LEU A 33 21.47 10.03 26.85
C LEU A 33 20.36 9.04 26.53
N LEU A 34 19.97 8.19 27.49
CA LEU A 34 18.86 7.26 27.32
C LEU A 34 17.53 8.00 27.18
N LYS A 35 17.29 9.05 27.97
CA LYS A 35 16.10 9.90 27.86
C LYS A 35 16.05 10.64 26.52
N LEU A 36 17.19 11.12 26.03
CA LEU A 36 17.31 11.75 24.73
C LEU A 36 17.03 10.75 23.60
N LEU A 37 17.58 9.54 23.66
CA LEU A 37 17.30 8.46 22.71
C LEU A 37 15.82 8.04 22.71
N ILE A 38 15.18 8.00 23.88
CA ILE A 38 13.75 7.70 24.01
C ILE A 38 12.91 8.85 23.41
N ALA A 39 13.29 10.10 23.67
CA ALA A 39 12.62 11.27 23.11
C ALA A 39 12.77 11.32 21.57
N ASP A 40 13.99 11.17 21.06
CA ASP A 40 14.29 11.13 19.63
C ASP A 40 13.60 9.95 18.94
N GLY A 41 13.58 8.77 19.58
CA GLY A 41 12.87 7.60 19.06
C GLY A 41 11.37 7.80 18.96
N ARG A 42 10.77 8.54 19.91
CA ARG A 42 9.34 8.87 19.90
C ARG A 42 9.02 9.89 18.81
N ASP A 43 9.79 10.96 18.69
CA ASP A 43 9.58 12.00 17.68
C ASP A 43 9.79 11.43 16.26
N TYR A 44 10.74 10.51 16.09
CA TYR A 44 10.94 9.77 14.84
C TYR A 44 9.75 8.85 14.51
N ALA A 45 9.23 8.12 15.51
CA ALA A 45 8.06 7.25 15.33
C ALA A 45 6.81 8.06 14.94
N GLU A 46 6.60 9.21 15.57
CA GLU A 46 5.48 10.11 15.26
C GLU A 46 5.57 10.64 13.83
N THR A 47 6.77 10.99 13.37
CA THR A 47 7.04 11.44 12.00
C THR A 47 6.71 10.38 10.94
N GLU A 48 7.04 9.11 11.20
CA GLU A 48 6.77 8.02 10.24
C GLU A 48 5.28 7.63 10.23
N MET A 49 4.60 7.72 11.39
CA MET A 49 3.15 7.54 11.49
C MET A 49 2.39 8.58 10.66
N GLU A 50 2.84 9.84 10.65
CA GLU A 50 2.23 10.88 9.82
C GLU A 50 2.41 10.62 8.31
N ARG A 51 3.57 10.10 7.89
CA ARG A 51 3.82 9.71 6.50
C ARG A 51 2.90 8.58 6.04
N GLN A 52 2.71 7.57 6.88
CA GLN A 52 1.80 6.47 6.57
C GLN A 52 0.34 6.92 6.55
N LYS A 53 -0.05 7.82 7.46
CA LYS A 53 -1.39 8.42 7.49
C LYS A 53 -1.71 9.22 6.22
N LEU A 54 -0.72 9.95 5.67
CA LEU A 54 -0.90 10.67 4.41
C LEU A 54 -1.09 9.71 3.22
N ARG A 55 -0.28 8.66 3.11
CA ARG A 55 -0.42 7.63 2.08
C ARG A 55 -1.76 6.90 2.19
N ALA A 56 -2.15 6.52 3.41
CA ALA A 56 -3.44 5.88 3.68
C ALA A 56 -4.62 6.79 3.31
N ARG A 57 -4.53 8.10 3.57
CA ARG A 57 -5.59 9.06 3.20
C ARG A 57 -5.69 9.28 1.70
N ILE A 58 -4.57 9.36 0.99
CA ILE A 58 -4.55 9.50 -0.48
C ILE A 58 -5.13 8.24 -1.13
N ILE A 59 -4.69 7.05 -0.71
CA ILE A 59 -5.21 5.77 -1.21
C ILE A 59 -6.68 5.59 -0.83
N GLY A 60 -7.07 5.98 0.38
CA GLY A 60 -8.44 5.89 0.88
C GLY A 60 -9.41 6.80 0.13
N GLY A 61 -8.98 8.04 -0.20
CA GLY A 61 -9.75 8.94 -1.04
C GLY A 61 -9.97 8.37 -2.44
N ALA A 62 -8.89 7.93 -3.09
CA ALA A 62 -8.97 7.29 -4.41
C ALA A 62 -9.83 6.02 -4.39
N ALA A 63 -9.76 5.21 -3.33
CA ALA A 63 -10.59 4.02 -3.17
C ALA A 63 -12.09 4.36 -3.03
N ARG A 64 -12.42 5.43 -2.28
CA ARG A 64 -13.80 5.91 -2.15
C ARG A 64 -14.34 6.42 -3.49
N ASP A 65 -13.57 7.24 -4.19
CA ASP A 65 -13.98 7.78 -5.49
C ASP A 65 -14.13 6.66 -6.52
N ALA A 66 -13.20 5.70 -6.54
CA ALA A 66 -13.30 4.50 -7.38
C ALA A 66 -14.52 3.64 -7.02
N ALA A 67 -14.86 3.51 -5.73
CA ALA A 67 -16.04 2.77 -5.30
C ALA A 67 -17.35 3.46 -5.74
N ILE A 68 -17.44 4.79 -5.61
CA ILE A 68 -18.62 5.56 -6.04
C ILE A 68 -18.76 5.49 -7.56
N LEU A 69 -17.68 5.77 -8.29
CA LEU A 69 -17.68 5.69 -9.76
C LEU A 69 -17.99 4.27 -10.23
N GLY A 70 -17.42 3.25 -9.59
CA GLY A 70 -17.70 1.85 -9.87
C GLY A 70 -19.17 1.48 -9.64
N ALA A 71 -19.78 1.96 -8.54
CA ALA A 71 -21.19 1.72 -8.26
C ALA A 71 -22.10 2.42 -9.29
N VAL A 72 -21.82 3.68 -9.63
CA VAL A 72 -22.57 4.42 -10.66
C VAL A 72 -22.43 3.74 -12.03
N ALA A 73 -21.22 3.33 -12.40
CA ALA A 73 -20.97 2.63 -13.64
C ALA A 73 -21.72 1.29 -13.70
N LEU A 74 -21.73 0.51 -12.61
CA LEU A 74 -22.49 -0.75 -12.52
C LEU A 74 -23.99 -0.52 -12.66
N PHE A 75 -24.53 0.51 -12.01
CA PHE A 75 -25.94 0.87 -12.11
C PHE A 75 -26.32 1.27 -13.54
N LEU A 76 -25.51 2.14 -14.18
CA LEU A 76 -25.70 2.55 -15.57
C LEU A 76 -25.54 1.38 -16.55
N LEU A 77 -24.60 0.47 -16.30
CA LEU A 77 -24.42 -0.74 -17.10
C LEU A 77 -25.67 -1.62 -17.05
N MET A 78 -26.23 -1.82 -15.85
CA MET A 78 -27.46 -2.61 -15.70
C MET A 78 -28.64 -1.93 -16.40
N GLY A 79 -28.83 -0.63 -16.18
CA GLY A 79 -29.90 0.14 -16.84
C GLY A 79 -29.74 0.17 -18.37
N GLY A 80 -28.51 0.37 -18.85
CA GLY A 80 -28.17 0.36 -20.26
C GLY A 80 -28.38 -1.02 -20.90
N LEU A 81 -28.04 -2.10 -20.19
CA LEU A 81 -28.30 -3.46 -20.66
C LEU A 81 -29.80 -3.70 -20.83
N VAL A 82 -30.62 -3.30 -19.86
CA VAL A 82 -32.09 -3.41 -19.95
C VAL A 82 -32.62 -2.56 -21.12
N ALA A 83 -32.17 -1.32 -21.26
CA ALA A 83 -32.58 -0.44 -22.37
C ALA A 83 -32.17 -1.02 -23.74
N LEU A 84 -30.96 -1.58 -23.85
CA LEU A 84 -30.47 -2.23 -25.06
C LEU A 84 -31.30 -3.46 -25.41
N LEU A 85 -31.67 -4.28 -24.42
CA LEU A 85 -32.56 -5.42 -24.62
C LEU A 85 -33.92 -4.96 -25.16
N ILE A 86 -34.56 -3.99 -24.51
CA ILE A 86 -35.88 -3.48 -24.92
C ILE A 86 -35.81 -2.88 -26.33
N GLY A 87 -34.84 -2.01 -26.59
CA GLY A 87 -34.65 -1.38 -27.89
C GLY A 87 -34.34 -2.39 -29.00
N GLY A 88 -33.50 -3.39 -28.71
CA GLY A 88 -33.17 -4.46 -29.65
C GLY A 88 -34.38 -5.32 -30.01
N ILE A 89 -35.19 -5.71 -29.01
CA ILE A 89 -36.43 -6.46 -29.24
C ILE A 89 -37.40 -5.64 -30.09
N TRP A 90 -37.61 -4.37 -29.75
CA TRP A 90 -38.50 -3.49 -30.52
C TRP A 90 -38.04 -3.25 -31.95
N ALA A 91 -36.74 -3.12 -32.17
CA ALA A 91 -36.18 -2.96 -33.51
C ALA A 91 -36.34 -4.21 -34.37
N LEU A 92 -36.22 -5.42 -33.78
CA LEU A 92 -36.29 -6.68 -34.52
C LEU A 92 -37.70 -7.27 -34.62
N ALA A 93 -38.60 -6.95 -33.69
CA ALA A 93 -39.94 -7.52 -33.65
C ALA A 93 -40.73 -7.37 -34.97
N PRO A 94 -40.67 -6.23 -35.70
CA PRO A 94 -41.37 -6.08 -36.98
C PRO A 94 -40.86 -6.99 -38.09
N HIS A 95 -39.60 -7.46 -38.02
CA HIS A 95 -38.97 -8.21 -39.09
C HIS A 95 -39.13 -9.73 -38.95
N ILE A 96 -39.02 -10.24 -37.73
CA ILE A 96 -38.98 -11.69 -37.45
C ILE A 96 -40.04 -12.14 -36.43
N GLY A 97 -40.85 -11.20 -35.92
CA GLY A 97 -41.83 -11.45 -34.88
C GLY A 97 -41.24 -11.31 -33.46
N PRO A 98 -42.09 -11.02 -32.45
CA PRO A 98 -41.63 -10.71 -31.10
C PRO A 98 -40.88 -11.84 -30.40
N ILE A 99 -41.33 -13.09 -30.55
CA ILE A 99 -40.73 -14.25 -29.88
C ILE A 99 -39.35 -14.57 -30.47
N ALA A 100 -39.22 -14.53 -31.80
CA ALA A 100 -37.92 -14.76 -32.44
C ALA A 100 -36.92 -13.65 -32.08
N ALA A 101 -37.39 -12.41 -32.00
CA ALA A 101 -36.58 -11.27 -31.57
C ALA A 101 -36.04 -11.43 -30.15
N THR A 102 -36.87 -11.81 -29.17
CA THR A 102 -36.41 -12.01 -27.79
C THR A 102 -35.42 -13.16 -27.69
N CYS A 103 -35.68 -14.30 -28.36
CA CYS A 103 -34.75 -15.43 -28.38
C CYS A 103 -33.39 -15.05 -28.96
N LEU A 104 -33.35 -14.30 -30.07
CA LEU A 104 -32.11 -13.88 -30.71
C LEU A 104 -31.32 -12.92 -29.82
N VAL A 105 -31.97 -11.90 -29.27
CA VAL A 105 -31.32 -10.91 -28.40
C VAL A 105 -30.75 -11.57 -27.15
N LEU A 106 -31.51 -12.48 -26.52
CA LEU A 106 -31.01 -13.24 -25.37
C LEU A 106 -29.83 -14.14 -25.75
N ALA A 107 -29.91 -14.85 -26.88
CA ALA A 107 -28.82 -15.70 -27.35
C ALA A 107 -27.52 -14.90 -27.56
N LEU A 108 -27.61 -13.69 -28.12
CA LEU A 108 -26.46 -12.79 -28.27
C LEU A 108 -25.91 -12.30 -26.91
N CYS A 109 -26.78 -11.94 -25.97
CA CYS A 109 -26.34 -11.55 -24.62
C CYS A 109 -25.65 -12.71 -23.88
N PHE A 110 -26.23 -13.90 -23.87
CA PHE A 110 -25.60 -15.06 -23.22
C PHE A 110 -24.31 -15.47 -23.94
N GLY A 111 -24.28 -15.40 -25.27
CA GLY A 111 -23.09 -15.66 -26.07
C GLY A 111 -21.94 -14.71 -25.73
N THR A 112 -22.21 -13.41 -25.63
CA THR A 112 -21.19 -12.42 -25.25
C THR A 112 -20.71 -12.63 -23.81
N VAL A 113 -21.61 -12.87 -22.85
CA VAL A 113 -21.25 -13.19 -21.46
C VAL A 113 -20.34 -14.42 -21.39
N LEU A 114 -20.69 -15.49 -22.10
CA LEU A 114 -19.90 -16.72 -22.13
C LEU A 114 -18.50 -16.46 -22.72
N LEU A 115 -18.42 -15.74 -23.84
CA LEU A 115 -17.15 -15.40 -24.48
C LEU A 115 -16.25 -14.57 -23.54
N LEU A 116 -16.81 -13.54 -22.89
CA LEU A 116 -16.09 -12.72 -21.92
C LEU A 116 -15.59 -13.56 -20.74
N ALA A 117 -16.44 -14.46 -20.21
CA ALA A 117 -16.06 -15.35 -19.11
C ALA A 117 -14.92 -16.29 -19.50
N LEU A 118 -14.92 -16.83 -20.72
CA LEU A 118 -13.83 -17.68 -21.23
C LEU A 118 -12.53 -16.89 -21.38
N VAL A 119 -12.58 -15.69 -21.93
CA VAL A 119 -11.40 -14.80 -22.06
C VAL A 119 -10.85 -14.44 -20.68
N ALA A 120 -11.72 -14.07 -19.74
CA ALA A 120 -11.32 -13.75 -18.37
C ALA A 120 -10.63 -14.95 -17.70
N ARG A 121 -11.20 -16.15 -17.80
CA ARG A 121 -10.58 -17.39 -17.30
C ARG A 121 -9.21 -17.65 -17.92
N ALA A 122 -9.07 -17.46 -19.23
CA ALA A 122 -7.80 -17.62 -19.92
C ALA A 122 -6.74 -16.64 -19.38
N ARG A 123 -7.11 -15.37 -19.17
CA ARG A 123 -6.20 -14.35 -18.63
C ARG A 123 -5.77 -14.64 -17.19
N VAL A 124 -6.70 -15.01 -16.32
CA VAL A 124 -6.40 -15.37 -14.92
C VAL A 124 -5.46 -16.58 -14.86
N LYS A 125 -5.73 -17.61 -15.68
CA LYS A 125 -4.87 -18.81 -15.74
C LYS A 125 -3.44 -18.47 -16.16
N THR A 126 -3.27 -17.56 -17.13
CA THR A 126 -1.94 -17.10 -17.54
C THR A 126 -1.23 -16.34 -16.42
N ALA A 127 -1.91 -15.42 -15.75
CA ALA A 127 -1.34 -14.67 -14.62
C ALA A 127 -0.88 -15.60 -13.48
N LEU A 128 -1.70 -16.61 -13.13
CA LEU A 128 -1.35 -17.59 -12.10
C LEU A 128 -0.13 -18.43 -12.48
N ARG A 129 0.02 -18.80 -13.76
CA ARG A 129 1.19 -19.57 -14.23
C ARG A 129 2.51 -18.83 -14.01
N HIS A 130 2.54 -17.51 -14.20
CA HIS A 130 3.75 -16.72 -13.95
C HIS A 130 4.14 -16.69 -12.48
N ILE A 131 3.15 -16.68 -11.57
CA ILE A 131 3.40 -16.69 -10.13
C ILE A 131 3.91 -18.06 -9.67
N THR A 132 3.38 -19.15 -10.24
CA THR A 132 3.81 -20.51 -9.87
C THR A 132 5.18 -20.87 -10.46
N ALA A 133 5.47 -20.49 -11.71
CA ALA A 133 6.76 -20.79 -12.35
C ALA A 133 7.95 -20.10 -11.66
N GLY A 134 7.75 -18.90 -11.10
CA GLY A 134 8.79 -18.19 -10.34
C GLY A 134 9.15 -18.84 -8.99
N ARG A 135 8.33 -19.79 -8.49
CA ARG A 135 8.61 -20.52 -7.24
C ARG A 135 9.50 -21.74 -7.45
N GLU A 136 9.55 -22.31 -8.65
CA GLU A 136 10.29 -23.55 -8.94
C GLU A 136 11.75 -23.29 -9.33
N THR A 137 12.11 -22.06 -9.71
CA THR A 137 13.48 -21.67 -10.08
C THR A 137 14.29 -21.07 -8.92
N GLY A 138 13.73 -21.04 -7.71
CA GLY A 138 14.34 -20.43 -6.52
C GLY A 138 14.77 -21.41 -5.43
N SER A 139 14.80 -22.71 -5.70
CA SER A 139 15.34 -23.77 -4.83
C SER A 139 16.48 -24.50 -5.50
#